data_AF-A0A8J5N1J9-F1
#
_entry.id   AF-A0A8J5N1J9-F1
#
_cell.length_a   1.000
_cell.length_b   1.000
_cell.length_c   1.000
_cell.angle_alpha   90.00
_cell.angle_beta   90.00
_cell.angle_gamma   90.00
#
_symmetry.space_group_name_H-M   'P 1'
#
loop_
_entity.id
_entity.type
_entity.pdbx_description
1 polymer ?
#
loop_
_entity_poly.entity_id
_entity_poly.type
_entity_poly.pdbx_seq_one_letter_code
_entity_poly.pdbx_strand_id
1 'polypeptide(L)'
;FKIFWIYVLPITFQVLVSLEDLNLESSVVPVGVVWSIAGAILYACYMVFLKHKVPTEDRMDFTMFFGFVGFFNTIILWPGFPLLDVFGWETFQLPNLQHLFYMSVNGLVGTVLSELLWLWGCFLTSSLMATLSLSLTIPLTMFVDIWLKGIKYSLLIYIGAIPMMTSFIAVSLLTHYESWDPLMDGMKYLHRKCWRRNHMYR
;
A
#
# COMPACT_ATOMS: atom_id res chain seq x y z
N PHE A 1 7.86 -10.01 -19.79
CA PHE A 1 7.76 -10.99 -18.69
C PHE A 1 7.93 -10.34 -17.31
N LYS A 2 9.02 -9.60 -17.04
CA LYS A 2 9.17 -8.82 -15.78
C LYS A 2 8.00 -7.86 -15.54
N ILE A 3 7.56 -7.15 -16.58
CA ILE A 3 6.39 -6.24 -16.55
C ILE A 3 5.10 -6.92 -16.03
N PHE A 4 4.90 -8.20 -16.36
CA PHE A 4 3.71 -8.93 -15.94
C PHE A 4 3.67 -9.12 -14.43
N TRP A 5 4.78 -9.58 -13.85
CA TRP A 5 4.89 -9.79 -12.40
C TRP A 5 4.90 -8.49 -11.62
N ILE A 6 5.53 -7.45 -12.17
CA ILE A 6 5.71 -6.15 -11.51
C ILE A 6 4.41 -5.33 -11.50
N TYR A 7 3.67 -5.30 -12.61
CA TYR A 7 2.53 -4.39 -12.76
C TYR A 7 1.19 -5.11 -12.89
N VAL A 8 1.11 -6.15 -13.72
CA VAL A 8 -0.20 -6.74 -14.06
C VAL A 8 -0.82 -7.44 -12.85
N LEU A 9 -0.07 -8.29 -12.15
CA LEU A 9 -0.61 -9.03 -11.01
C LEU A 9 -1.07 -8.13 -9.84
N PRO A 10 -0.30 -7.14 -9.36
CA PRO A 10 -0.75 -6.22 -8.32
C PRO A 10 -1.98 -5.40 -8.74
N ILE A 11 -2.02 -4.91 -9.98
CA ILE A 11 -3.16 -4.15 -10.49
C ILE A 11 -4.41 -5.04 -10.54
N THR A 12 -4.28 -6.29 -11.02
CA THR A 12 -5.43 -7.22 -11.02
C THR A 12 -5.94 -7.51 -9.62
N PHE A 13 -5.06 -7.62 -8.62
CA PHE A 13 -5.46 -7.76 -7.23
C PHE A 13 -6.25 -6.54 -6.74
N GLN A 14 -5.72 -5.33 -6.95
CA GLN A 14 -6.37 -4.09 -6.51
C GLN A 14 -7.76 -3.95 -7.14
N VAL A 15 -7.90 -4.25 -8.43
CA VAL A 15 -9.20 -4.23 -9.12
C VAL A 15 -10.17 -5.25 -8.53
N LEU A 16 -9.72 -6.48 -8.26
CA LEU A 16 -10.58 -7.51 -7.67
C LEU A 16 -11.09 -7.12 -6.27
N VAL A 17 -10.22 -6.54 -5.43
CA VAL A 17 -10.61 -6.03 -4.11
C VAL A 17 -11.60 -4.88 -4.25
N SER A 18 -11.32 -3.90 -5.10
CA SER A 18 -12.22 -2.77 -5.33
C SER A 18 -13.59 -3.18 -5.90
N LEU A 19 -13.64 -4.23 -6.72
CA LEU A 19 -14.92 -4.77 -7.21
C LEU A 19 -15.73 -5.43 -6.09
N GLU A 20 -15.07 -6.09 -5.13
CA GLU A 20 -15.75 -6.62 -3.96
C GLU A 20 -16.29 -5.50 -3.08
N ASP A 21 -15.49 -4.47 -2.82
CA ASP A 21 -15.90 -3.31 -2.02
C ASP A 21 -17.12 -2.60 -2.64
N LEU A 22 -17.15 -2.46 -3.97
CA LEU A 22 -18.30 -1.91 -4.72
C LEU A 22 -19.54 -2.80 -4.73
N ASN A 23 -19.41 -4.11 -4.48
CA ASN A 23 -20.55 -5.00 -4.32
C ASN A 23 -21.13 -4.93 -2.90
N LEU A 24 -20.29 -4.59 -1.92
CA LEU A 24 -20.69 -4.46 -0.51
C LEU A 24 -21.33 -3.11 -0.22
N GLU A 25 -20.78 -2.02 -0.77
CA GLU A 25 -21.37 -0.68 -0.70
C GLU A 25 -22.28 -0.43 -1.90
N SER A 26 -23.52 0.01 -1.67
CA SER A 26 -24.51 0.31 -2.73
C SER A 26 -23.90 1.02 -3.95
N SER A 27 -24.36 0.68 -5.16
CA SER A 27 -23.80 1.03 -6.49
C SER A 27 -23.66 2.52 -6.86
N VAL A 28 -23.80 3.43 -5.90
CA VAL A 28 -23.57 4.87 -6.06
C VAL A 28 -22.12 5.16 -5.67
N VAL A 29 -21.34 5.69 -6.62
CA VAL A 29 -19.95 6.08 -6.37
C VAL A 29 -19.92 7.23 -5.35
N PRO A 30 -19.32 7.04 -4.16
CA PRO A 30 -19.25 8.09 -3.14
C PRO A 30 -18.38 9.25 -3.61
N VAL A 31 -18.70 10.48 -3.19
CA VAL A 31 -17.85 11.67 -3.42
C VAL A 31 -16.42 11.45 -2.88
N GLY A 32 -16.27 10.59 -1.87
CA GLY A 32 -14.97 10.17 -1.34
C GLY A 32 -14.03 9.55 -2.37
N VAL A 33 -14.54 8.93 -3.44
CA VAL A 33 -13.70 8.37 -4.51
C VAL A 33 -12.96 9.48 -5.26
N VAL A 34 -13.62 10.63 -5.49
CA VAL A 34 -12.99 11.79 -6.13
C VAL A 34 -11.86 12.34 -5.25
N TRP A 35 -12.10 12.46 -3.94
CA TRP A 35 -11.08 12.89 -2.98
C TRP A 35 -9.92 11.89 -2.89
N SER A 36 -10.19 10.59 -2.94
CA SER A 36 -9.16 9.53 -2.95
C SER A 36 -8.27 9.61 -4.19
N ILE A 37 -8.85 9.81 -5.39
CA ILE A 37 -8.09 9.97 -6.63
C ILE A 37 -7.25 11.26 -6.58
N ALA A 38 -7.82 12.37 -6.10
CA ALA A 38 -7.08 13.61 -5.92
C ALA A 38 -5.88 13.43 -4.96
N GLY A 39 -6.10 12.76 -3.83
CA GLY A 39 -5.05 12.41 -2.86
C GLY A 39 -3.97 11.51 -3.46
N ALA A 40 -4.34 10.51 -4.25
CA ALA A 40 -3.40 9.62 -4.93
C ALA A 40 -2.51 10.36 -5.93
N ILE A 41 -3.06 11.32 -6.69
CA ILE A 41 -2.29 12.17 -7.61
C ILE A 41 -1.31 13.04 -6.83
N LEU A 42 -1.76 13.72 -5.77
CA LEU A 42 -0.91 14.56 -4.94
C LEU A 42 0.22 13.76 -4.28
N TYR A 43 -0.07 12.57 -3.78
CA TYR A 43 0.91 11.65 -3.20
C TYR A 43 1.93 11.18 -4.25
N ALA A 44 1.49 10.82 -5.44
CA ALA A 44 2.40 10.44 -6.53
C ALA A 44 3.32 11.60 -6.93
N CYS A 45 2.77 12.81 -7.07
CA CYS A 45 3.56 14.02 -7.32
C CYS A 45 4.58 14.25 -6.20
N TYR A 46 4.16 14.17 -4.94
CA TYR A 46 5.03 14.30 -3.77
C TYR A 46 6.21 13.31 -3.84
N MET A 47 5.95 12.03 -4.11
CA MET A 47 7.01 11.01 -4.21
C MET A 47 7.99 11.27 -5.35
N VAL A 48 7.50 11.71 -6.51
CA VAL A 48 8.36 12.06 -7.65
C VAL A 48 9.23 13.28 -7.32
N PHE A 49 8.65 14.33 -6.73
CA PHE A 49 9.41 15.52 -6.32
C PHE A 49 10.44 15.19 -5.26
N LEU A 50 10.07 14.38 -4.26
CA LEU A 50 10.96 13.98 -3.18
C LEU A 50 12.15 13.20 -3.72
N LYS A 51 11.92 12.20 -4.59
CA LYS A 51 12.98 11.42 -5.22
C LYS A 51 13.85 12.25 -6.17
N HIS A 52 13.27 13.24 -6.85
CA HIS A 52 14.00 14.12 -7.74
C HIS A 52 14.91 15.10 -6.97
N LYS A 53 14.42 15.68 -5.87
CA LYS A 53 15.18 16.63 -5.05
C LYS A 53 16.19 15.94 -4.15
N VAL A 54 15.87 14.75 -3.65
CA VAL A 54 16.71 13.97 -2.76
C VAL A 54 16.95 12.59 -3.39
N PRO A 55 18.03 12.44 -4.17
CA PRO A 55 18.36 11.16 -4.80
C PRO A 55 19.08 10.17 -3.87
N THR A 56 19.65 10.65 -2.76
CA THR A 56 20.45 9.85 -1.82
C THR A 56 20.06 10.21 -0.39
N GLU A 57 19.97 9.21 0.48
CA GLU A 57 19.63 9.32 1.90
C GLU A 57 20.46 10.40 2.62
N ASP A 58 21.78 10.43 2.38
CA ASP A 58 22.73 11.35 3.01
C ASP A 58 22.44 12.85 2.78
N ARG A 59 21.53 13.17 1.84
CA ARG A 59 21.16 14.55 1.50
C ARG A 59 19.91 15.04 2.24
N MET A 60 19.26 14.20 3.05
CA MET A 60 18.07 14.56 3.81
C MET A 60 18.19 14.11 5.26
N ASP A 61 18.09 15.07 6.18
CA ASP A 61 17.82 14.76 7.58
C ASP A 61 16.33 14.45 7.73
N PHE A 62 16.01 13.16 7.89
CA PHE A 62 14.64 12.70 8.10
C PHE A 62 13.97 13.40 9.28
N THR A 63 14.70 13.67 10.36
CA THR A 63 14.15 14.30 11.56
C THR A 63 13.65 15.70 11.25
N MET A 64 14.46 16.50 10.54
CA MET A 64 14.10 17.85 10.16
C MET A 64 12.98 17.86 9.13
N PHE A 65 13.02 16.94 8.16
CA PHE A 65 11.97 16.80 7.14
C PHE A 65 10.61 16.49 7.75
N PHE A 66 10.50 15.40 8.53
CA PHE A 66 9.26 15.02 9.21
C PHE A 66 8.84 16.05 10.26
N GLY A 67 9.79 16.75 10.89
CA GLY A 67 9.51 17.87 11.80
C GLY A 67 8.77 19.02 11.10
N PHE A 68 9.21 19.42 9.90
CA PHE A 68 8.50 20.43 9.11
C PHE A 68 7.15 19.93 8.59
N VAL A 69 7.07 18.67 8.13
CA VAL A 69 5.78 18.07 7.72
C VAL A 69 4.79 18.13 8.88
N GLY A 70 5.19 17.73 10.08
CA GLY A 70 4.38 17.83 11.29
C GLY A 70 3.97 19.27 11.61
N PHE A 71 4.91 20.22 11.55
CA PHE A 71 4.65 21.63 11.81
C PHE A 71 3.61 22.24 10.86
N PHE A 72 3.77 22.02 9.55
CA PHE A 72 2.79 22.49 8.56
C PHE A 72 1.45 21.79 8.72
N ASN A 73 1.44 20.48 9.01
CA ASN A 73 0.21 19.74 9.26
C ASN A 73 -0.52 20.29 10.49
N THR A 74 0.18 20.62 11.58
CA THR A 74 -0.43 21.28 12.75
C THR A 74 -0.99 22.64 12.39
N ILE A 75 -0.27 23.50 11.66
CA ILE A 75 -0.78 24.84 11.31
C ILE A 75 -1.99 24.79 10.38
N ILE A 76 -2.01 23.86 9.42
CA ILE A 76 -3.06 23.78 8.40
C ILE A 76 -4.29 23.02 8.91
N LEU A 77 -4.11 21.86 9.56
CA LEU A 77 -5.23 21.02 9.98
C LEU A 77 -5.81 21.42 11.34
N TRP A 78 -4.99 21.91 12.28
CA TRP A 78 -5.49 22.32 13.59
C TRP A 78 -6.62 23.37 13.54
N PRO A 79 -6.54 24.45 12.73
CA PRO A 79 -7.66 25.39 12.61
C PRO A 79 -8.86 24.82 11.85
N GLY A 80 -8.69 23.72 11.11
CA GLY A 80 -9.79 23.03 10.43
C GLY A 80 -10.85 22.52 11.42
N PHE A 81 -10.43 21.98 12.56
CA PHE A 81 -11.34 21.45 13.60
C PHE A 81 -12.30 22.51 14.18
N PRO A 82 -11.84 23.67 14.70
CA PRO A 82 -12.76 24.69 15.19
C PRO A 82 -13.57 25.34 14.06
N LEU A 83 -13.03 25.40 12.83
CA LEU A 83 -13.81 25.89 11.68
C LEU A 83 -15.01 24.97 11.39
N LEU A 84 -14.82 23.65 11.41
CA LEU A 84 -15.88 22.65 11.20
C LEU A 84 -17.00 22.74 12.25
N ASP A 85 -16.63 23.04 13.50
CA ASP A 85 -17.59 23.26 14.60
C ASP A 85 -18.42 24.53 14.38
N VAL A 86 -17.79 25.63 13.93
CA VAL A 86 -18.49 26.88 13.58
C VAL A 86 -19.45 26.68 12.40
N PHE A 87 -19.09 25.84 11.42
CA PHE A 87 -19.98 25.48 10.31
C PHE A 87 -21.08 24.47 10.70
N GLY A 88 -21.03 23.92 11.92
CA GLY A 88 -22.02 22.97 12.43
C GLY A 88 -21.96 21.60 11.75
N TRP A 89 -20.85 21.26 11.09
CA TRP A 89 -20.68 19.97 10.41
C TRP A 89 -20.25 18.86 11.39
N GLU A 90 -19.43 19.19 12.39
CA GLU A 90 -19.01 18.26 13.44
C GLU A 90 -18.94 18.98 14.79
N THR A 91 -19.47 18.38 15.85
CA THR A 91 -19.40 18.95 17.20
C THR A 91 -18.00 18.75 17.79
N PHE A 92 -17.30 19.82 18.13
CA PHE A 92 -15.99 19.73 18.77
C PHE A 92 -16.14 19.28 20.23
N GLN A 93 -15.63 18.09 20.53
CA GLN A 93 -15.53 17.56 21.89
C GLN A 93 -14.09 17.23 22.23
N LEU A 94 -13.62 17.71 23.38
CA LEU A 94 -12.28 17.39 23.86
C LEU A 94 -12.21 15.89 24.22
N PRO A 95 -11.19 15.16 23.75
CA PRO A 95 -11.07 13.74 24.01
C PRO A 95 -10.75 13.46 25.49
N ASN A 96 -11.27 12.35 26.00
CA ASN A 96 -10.88 11.82 27.30
C ASN A 96 -9.38 11.46 27.30
N LEU A 97 -8.73 11.47 28.48
CA LEU A 97 -7.29 11.19 28.64
C LEU A 97 -6.88 9.83 28.05
N GLN A 98 -7.74 8.82 28.16
CA GLN A 98 -7.51 7.50 27.56
C GLN A 98 -7.52 7.53 26.03
N HIS A 99 -8.48 8.23 25.43
CA HIS A 99 -8.55 8.39 23.97
C HIS A 99 -7.36 9.20 23.46
N LEU A 100 -6.98 10.26 24.19
CA LEU A 100 -5.79 11.05 23.88
C LEU A 100 -4.52 10.20 23.88
N PHE A 101 -4.37 9.31 24.86
CA PHE A 101 -3.23 8.39 24.93
C PHE A 101 -3.20 7.44 23.73
N TYR A 102 -4.32 6.77 23.41
CA TYR A 102 -4.38 5.86 22.26
C TYR A 102 -4.15 6.58 20.93
N MET A 103 -4.73 7.77 20.75
CA MET A 103 -4.50 8.59 19.55
C MET A 103 -3.04 9.04 19.45
N SER A 104 -2.41 9.42 20.57
CA SER A 104 -0.99 9.81 20.58
C SER A 104 -0.09 8.65 20.22
N VAL A 105 -0.32 7.45 20.77
CA VAL A 105 0.44 6.25 20.43
C VAL A 105 0.22 5.86 18.97
N ASN A 106 -1.02 5.87 18.49
CA ASN A 106 -1.34 5.56 17.10
C ASN A 106 -0.74 6.59 16.12
N GLY A 107 -0.75 7.87 16.48
CA GLY A 107 -0.09 8.93 15.72
C GLY A 107 1.42 8.71 15.66
N LEU A 108 2.08 8.56 16.79
CA LEU A 108 3.53 8.41 16.83
C LEU A 108 4.02 7.12 16.16
N VAL A 109 3.42 5.99 16.50
CA VAL A 109 3.86 4.66 16.03
C VAL A 109 3.22 4.31 14.69
N GLY A 110 1.91 4.47 14.57
CA GLY A 110 1.14 4.06 13.40
C GLY A 110 1.32 4.98 12.20
N THR A 111 1.52 6.28 12.42
CA THR A 111 1.72 7.25 11.32
C THR A 111 3.18 7.64 11.17
N VAL A 112 3.76 8.36 12.14
CA VAL A 112 5.09 8.99 11.98
C VAL A 112 6.20 7.94 11.80
N LEU A 113 6.27 6.95 12.70
CA LEU A 113 7.30 5.90 12.60
C LEU A 113 7.10 5.03 11.36
N SER A 114 5.85 4.68 11.04
CA SER A 114 5.52 3.88 9.85
C SER A 114 5.93 4.59 8.55
N GLU A 115 5.61 5.88 8.40
CA GLU A 115 5.99 6.67 7.23
C GLU A 115 7.50 6.89 7.14
N LEU A 116 8.19 7.08 8.26
CA LEU A 116 9.64 7.18 8.31
C LEU A 116 10.29 5.89 7.81
N LEU A 117 9.87 4.74 8.35
CA LEU A 117 10.38 3.43 7.92
C LEU A 117 10.06 3.14 6.45
N TRP A 118 8.87 3.54 6.00
CA TRP A 118 8.48 3.39 4.60
C TRP A 118 9.36 4.25 3.68
N LEU A 119 9.63 5.50 4.05
CA LEU A 119 10.47 6.40 3.27
C LEU A 119 11.92 5.92 3.26
N TRP A 120 12.42 5.44 4.39
CA TRP A 120 13.74 4.84 4.49
C TRP A 120 13.86 3.59 3.61
N GLY A 121 12.84 2.72 3.62
CA GLY A 121 12.74 1.58 2.71
C GLY A 121 12.72 1.97 1.22
N CYS A 122 12.08 3.09 0.87
CA CYS A 122 12.10 3.63 -0.49
C CYS A 122 13.51 4.02 -0.96
N PHE A 123 14.34 4.56 -0.06
CA PHE A 123 15.72 4.95 -0.34
C PHE A 123 16.65 3.74 -0.46
N LEU A 124 16.51 2.75 0.44
CA LEU A 124 17.35 1.55 0.47
C LEU A 124 17.11 0.59 -0.70
N THR A 125 15.89 0.56 -1.23
CA THR A 125 15.50 -0.37 -2.31
C THR A 125 15.09 0.42 -3.56
N SER A 126 13.79 0.58 -3.76
CA SER A 126 13.21 1.47 -4.75
C SER A 126 11.79 1.81 -4.31
N SER A 127 11.32 2.99 -4.74
CA SER A 127 9.92 3.40 -4.55
C SER A 127 8.92 2.36 -5.06
N LEU A 128 9.29 1.61 -6.11
CA LEU A 128 8.47 0.53 -6.66
C LEU A 128 8.32 -0.64 -5.67
N MET A 129 9.44 -1.13 -5.13
CA MET A 129 9.42 -2.20 -4.12
C MET A 129 8.66 -1.79 -2.88
N ALA A 130 8.84 -0.55 -2.41
CA ALA A 130 8.12 -0.03 -1.26
C ALA A 130 6.60 0.07 -1.49
N THR A 131 6.16 0.49 -2.68
CA THR A 131 4.72 0.51 -3.01
C THR A 131 4.12 -0.89 -3.11
N LEU A 132 4.87 -1.87 -3.63
CA LEU A 132 4.43 -3.27 -3.66
C LEU A 132 4.29 -3.85 -2.25
N SER A 133 5.19 -3.49 -1.33
CA SER A 133 5.10 -3.85 0.09
C SER A 133 3.85 -3.26 0.76
N LEU A 134 3.44 -2.03 0.42
CA LEU A 134 2.20 -1.44 0.95
C LEU A 134 0.96 -2.21 0.47
N SER A 135 0.92 -2.62 -0.80
CA SER A 135 -0.18 -3.44 -1.30
C SER A 135 -0.23 -4.83 -0.64
N LEU A 136 0.91 -5.35 -0.16
CA LEU A 136 0.98 -6.61 0.61
C LEU A 136 0.38 -6.48 2.00
N THR A 137 0.27 -5.26 2.52
CA THR A 137 -0.37 -5.02 3.83
C THR A 137 -1.81 -5.49 3.84
N ILE A 138 -2.57 -5.31 2.75
CA ILE A 138 -3.99 -5.70 2.65
C ILE A 138 -4.22 -7.22 2.88
N PRO A 139 -3.55 -8.14 2.14
CA PRO A 139 -3.71 -9.57 2.42
C PRO A 139 -3.13 -9.98 3.78
N LEU A 140 -2.09 -9.29 4.28
CA LEU A 140 -1.53 -9.58 5.60
C LEU A 140 -2.50 -9.20 6.73
N THR A 141 -3.15 -8.04 6.64
CA THR A 141 -4.17 -7.61 7.61
C THR A 141 -5.36 -8.56 7.58
N MET A 142 -5.79 -8.98 6.39
CA MET A 142 -6.84 -9.99 6.22
C MET A 142 -6.50 -11.30 6.92
N PHE A 143 -5.26 -11.79 6.78
CA PHE A 143 -4.79 -13.00 7.45
C PHE A 143 -4.86 -12.86 8.97
N VAL A 144 -4.41 -11.72 9.50
CA VAL A 144 -4.46 -11.40 10.94
C VAL A 144 -5.90 -11.32 11.44
N ASP A 145 -6.81 -10.69 10.68
CA ASP A 145 -8.23 -10.57 11.05
C ASP A 145 -8.94 -11.93 11.09
N ILE A 146 -8.63 -12.85 10.17
CA ILE A 146 -9.15 -14.22 10.23
C ILE A 146 -8.65 -14.94 11.48
N TRP A 147 -7.36 -14.80 11.80
CA TRP A 147 -6.73 -15.54 12.89
C TRP A 147 -7.12 -15.01 14.28
N LEU A 148 -7.19 -13.68 14.44
CA LEU A 148 -7.50 -13.04 15.72
C LEU A 148 -9.00 -12.82 15.94
N LYS A 149 -9.74 -12.38 14.91
CA LYS A 149 -11.15 -11.97 15.04
C LYS A 149 -12.13 -13.00 14.48
N GLY A 150 -11.65 -14.01 13.74
CA GLY A 150 -12.51 -15.04 13.14
C GLY A 150 -13.42 -14.51 12.02
N ILE A 151 -13.08 -13.36 11.42
CA ILE A 151 -13.87 -12.73 10.36
C ILE A 151 -13.76 -13.58 9.09
N LYS A 152 -14.90 -13.81 8.42
CA LYS A 152 -14.95 -14.51 7.13
C LYS A 152 -15.10 -13.49 6.01
N TYR A 153 -14.17 -13.54 5.07
CA TYR A 153 -14.21 -12.72 3.86
C TYR A 153 -14.86 -13.47 2.70
N SER A 154 -15.20 -12.75 1.64
CA SER A 154 -15.67 -13.34 0.39
C SER A 154 -14.57 -14.11 -0.33
N LEU A 155 -14.97 -15.13 -1.09
CA LEU A 155 -14.06 -15.95 -1.92
C LEU A 155 -13.26 -15.09 -2.90
N LEU A 156 -13.81 -13.98 -3.37
CA LEU A 156 -13.14 -13.11 -4.34
C LEU A 156 -11.88 -12.46 -3.75
N ILE A 157 -11.93 -12.03 -2.48
CA ILE A 157 -10.79 -11.43 -1.78
C ILE A 157 -9.68 -12.48 -1.56
N TYR A 158 -10.07 -13.72 -1.21
CA TYR A 158 -9.11 -14.83 -1.10
C TYR A 158 -8.42 -15.14 -2.42
N ILE A 159 -9.18 -15.15 -3.53
CA ILE A 159 -8.63 -15.35 -4.88
C ILE A 159 -7.70 -14.19 -5.25
N GLY A 160 -8.02 -12.96 -4.88
CA GLY A 160 -7.17 -11.78 -5.13
C GLY A 160 -5.87 -11.78 -4.33
N ALA A 161 -5.89 -12.27 -3.08
CA ALA A 161 -4.71 -12.30 -2.22
C ALA A 161 -3.56 -13.17 -2.80
N ILE A 162 -3.89 -14.26 -3.50
CA ILE A 162 -2.90 -15.18 -4.07
C ILE A 162 -2.02 -14.51 -5.16
N PRO A 163 -2.57 -13.85 -6.20
CA PRO A 163 -1.82 -13.01 -7.13
C PRO A 163 -0.92 -11.96 -6.46
N MET A 164 -1.39 -11.35 -5.37
CA MET A 164 -0.61 -10.32 -4.67
C MET A 164 0.63 -10.92 -3.98
N MET A 165 0.44 -12.01 -3.22
CA MET A 165 1.54 -12.73 -2.57
C MET A 165 2.54 -13.26 -3.59
N THR A 166 2.05 -13.85 -4.68
CA THR A 166 2.91 -14.39 -5.74
C THR A 166 3.67 -13.29 -6.49
N SER A 167 3.03 -12.14 -6.76
CA SER A 167 3.70 -10.98 -7.33
C SER A 167 4.81 -10.47 -6.41
N PHE A 168 4.54 -10.28 -5.12
CA PHE A 168 5.54 -9.79 -4.17
C PHE A 168 6.78 -10.70 -4.10
N ILE A 169 6.58 -12.02 -4.00
CA ILE A 169 7.68 -13.00 -3.99
C ILE A 169 8.45 -12.98 -5.32
N ALA A 170 7.73 -12.98 -6.45
CA ALA A 170 8.33 -12.97 -7.78
C ALA A 170 9.18 -11.71 -8.02
N VAL A 171 8.66 -10.53 -7.64
CA VAL A 171 9.39 -9.26 -7.78
C VAL A 171 10.58 -9.24 -6.84
N SER A 172 10.43 -9.66 -5.59
CA SER A 172 11.54 -9.74 -4.63
C SER A 172 12.69 -10.63 -5.14
N LEU A 173 12.36 -11.78 -5.73
CA LEU A 173 13.36 -12.67 -6.34
C LEU A 173 14.01 -12.04 -7.59
N LEU A 174 13.24 -11.36 -8.44
CA LEU A 174 13.75 -10.66 -9.61
C LEU A 174 14.69 -9.50 -9.24
N THR A 175 14.41 -8.80 -8.15
CA THR A 175 15.27 -7.71 -7.66
C THR A 175 16.55 -8.25 -7.03
N HIS A 176 16.51 -9.44 -6.42
CA HIS A 176 17.71 -10.07 -5.85
C HIS A 176 18.63 -10.69 -6.91
N TYR A 177 18.07 -11.28 -7.97
CA TYR A 177 18.83 -11.90 -9.07
C TYR A 177 18.75 -11.06 -10.34
N GLU A 178 19.66 -10.09 -10.47
CA GLU A 178 19.66 -9.17 -11.62
C GLU A 178 20.15 -9.83 -12.93
N SER A 179 21.07 -10.79 -12.82
CA SER A 179 21.74 -11.46 -13.96
C SER A 179 21.08 -12.77 -14.41
N TRP A 180 20.23 -13.37 -13.58
CA TRP A 180 19.55 -14.63 -13.87
C TRP A 180 18.04 -14.44 -13.68
N ASP A 181 17.23 -14.88 -14.65
CA ASP A 181 15.76 -14.78 -14.60
C ASP A 181 15.15 -16.12 -14.15
N PRO A 182 15.11 -16.43 -12.83
CA PRO A 182 14.64 -17.73 -12.32
C PRO A 182 13.20 -18.04 -12.74
N LEU A 183 12.36 -17.01 -12.86
CA LEU A 183 10.96 -17.16 -13.24
C LEU A 183 10.81 -17.55 -14.72
N MET A 184 11.66 -17.03 -15.60
CA MET A 184 11.64 -17.37 -17.03
C MET A 184 12.10 -18.82 -17.23
N ASP A 185 13.14 -19.25 -16.53
CA ASP A 185 13.67 -20.61 -16.62
C ASP A 185 12.72 -21.62 -15.97
N GLY A 186 12.11 -21.29 -14.84
CA GLY A 186 11.06 -22.07 -14.20
C GLY A 186 9.84 -22.25 -15.11
N MET A 187 9.40 -21.19 -15.78
CA MET A 187 8.30 -21.29 -16.76
C MET A 187 8.68 -22.07 -18.01
N LYS A 188 9.89 -21.89 -18.56
CA LYS A 188 10.39 -22.71 -19.68
C LYS A 188 10.50 -24.18 -19.29
N TYR A 189 10.85 -24.49 -18.04
CA TYR A 189 10.84 -25.84 -17.51
C TYR A 189 9.42 -26.41 -17.42
N LEU A 190 8.48 -25.66 -16.82
CA LEU A 190 7.07 -26.06 -16.72
C LEU A 190 6.42 -26.23 -18.08
N HIS A 191 6.63 -25.29 -19.01
CA HIS A 191 6.14 -25.37 -20.38
C HIS A 191 6.71 -26.60 -21.11
N ARG A 192 8.02 -26.87 -20.99
CA ARG A 192 8.64 -28.09 -21.55
C ARG A 192 8.09 -29.36 -20.92
N LYS A 193 7.79 -29.35 -19.61
CA LYS A 193 7.22 -30.48 -18.88
C LYS A 193 5.75 -30.73 -19.26
N CYS A 194 4.93 -29.69 -19.38
CA CYS A 194 3.55 -29.75 -19.85
C CYS A 194 3.46 -30.16 -21.31
N TRP A 195 4.32 -29.63 -22.18
CA TRP A 195 4.41 -30.02 -23.59
C TRP A 195 4.79 -31.49 -23.75
N ARG A 196 5.78 -31.98 -22.98
CA ARG A 196 6.15 -33.41 -22.97
C ARG A 196 5.03 -34.31 -22.45
N ARG A 197 4.24 -33.84 -21.49
CA ARG A 197 3.11 -34.61 -20.95
C ARG A 197 1.96 -34.74 -21.98
N ASN A 198 1.66 -33.69 -22.74
CA ASN A 198 0.63 -33.74 -23.80
C ASN A 198 1.03 -34.62 -25.00
N HIS A 199 2.32 -34.82 -25.26
CA HIS A 199 2.80 -35.69 -26.34
C HIS A 199 2.81 -37.20 -25.99
N MET A 200 2.65 -37.56 -24.71
CA MET A 200 2.63 -38.96 -24.23
C MET A 200 1.21 -39.56 -24.15
N TYR A 201 0.16 -38.74 -24.32
CA TYR A 201 -1.25 -39.17 -24.32
C TYR A 201 -1.88 -39.15 -25.73
N ARG A 202 -1.05 -39.12 -26.78
CA ARG A 202 -1.46 -39.21 -28.18
C ARG A 202 -0.89 -40.46 -28.83
#